data_AF-A0A8I2YJ27-F1
#
_entry.id   AF-A0A8I2YJ27-F1
#
_cell.length_a   1.000
_cell.length_b   1.000
_cell.length_c   1.000
_cell.angle_alpha   90.00
_cell.angle_beta   90.00
_cell.angle_gamma   90.00
#
_symmetry.space_group_name_H-M   'P 1'
#
loop_
_entity.id
_entity.type
_entity.pdbx_description
1 polymer ?
#
loop_
_entity_poly.entity_id
_entity_poly.type
_entity_poly.pdbx_seq_one_letter_code
_entity_poly.pdbx_strand_id
1 'polypeptide(L)' 'MAQIPTVEKAIINWLNVLQEGSVLLTLTIVREIIMAMLMSMAPKVFDIKAPDGSTFQCSDSFLQKWLHHTMEWSE' A
#
# COMPACT_ATOMS: atom_id res chain seq x y z
N MET A 1 9.78 -2.34 -18.18
CA MET A 1 9.61 -2.91 -16.83
C MET A 1 9.12 -1.79 -15.94
N ALA A 2 7.84 -1.77 -15.56
CA ALA A 2 7.28 -0.69 -14.76
C ALA A 2 7.95 -0.69 -13.39
N GLN A 3 8.62 0.41 -13.05
CA GLN A 3 9.39 0.58 -11.82
C GLN A 3 8.45 0.57 -10.62
N ILE A 4 8.30 -0.61 -10.00
CA ILE A 4 7.67 -0.82 -8.68
C ILE A 4 8.13 0.22 -7.63
N PRO A 5 9.41 0.65 -7.55
CA PRO A 5 9.81 1.71 -6.61
C PRO A 5 9.12 3.08 -6.83
N THR A 6 8.46 3.30 -7.97
CA THR A 6 7.73 4.54 -8.25
C THR A 6 6.33 4.55 -7.60
N VAL A 7 5.65 3.41 -7.57
CA VAL A 7 4.28 3.31 -7.01
C VAL A 7 4.30 3.33 -5.50
N GLU A 8 5.25 2.62 -4.88
CA GLU A 8 5.42 2.65 -3.43
C GLU A 8 5.73 4.06 -2.92
N LYS A 9 6.64 4.79 -3.58
CA LYS A 9 6.92 6.20 -3.26
C LYS A 9 5.68 7.09 -3.42
N ALA A 10 4.88 6.86 -4.45
CA ALA A 10 3.65 7.62 -4.65
C ALA A 10 2.64 7.37 -3.52
N ILE A 11 2.49 6.11 -3.08
CA ILE A 11 1.65 5.73 -1.95
C ILE A 11 2.12 6.42 -0.66
N ILE A 12 3.42 6.31 -0.33
CA ILE A 12 4.01 6.93 0.87
C ILE A 12 3.76 8.44 0.86
N ASN A 13 4.02 9.10 -0.28
CA ASN A 13 3.82 10.54 -0.41
C ASN A 13 2.37 10.95 -0.18
N TRP A 14 1.40 10.19 -0.74
CA TRP A 14 -0.02 10.45 -0.52
C TRP A 14 -0.43 10.28 0.94
N LEU A 15 0.05 9.22 1.61
CA LEU A 15 -0.25 8.96 3.01
C LEU A 15 0.33 10.04 3.93
N ASN A 16 1.54 10.53 3.66
CA ASN A 16 2.14 11.65 4.41
C ASN A 16 1.32 12.94 4.25
N VAL A 17 0.92 13.29 3.02
CA VAL A 17 0.09 14.49 2.77
C VAL A 17 -1.23 14.42 3.55
N LEU A 18 -1.86 13.25 3.62
CA LEU A 18 -3.11 13.08 4.37
C LEU A 18 -2.89 13.14 5.88
N GLN A 19 -1.78 12.57 6.39
CA GLN A 19 -1.43 12.63 7.80
C GLN A 19 -1.14 14.08 8.25
N GLU A 20 -0.35 14.83 7.47
CA GLU A 20 -0.08 16.26 7.70
C GLU A 20 -1.37 17.09 7.66
N GLY A 21 -2.32 16.71 6.79
CA GLY A 21 -3.66 17.30 6.73
C GLY A 21 -4.57 16.97 7.92
N SER A 22 -4.07 16.29 8.95
CA SER A 22 -4.84 15.84 10.12
C SER A 22 -6.04 14.95 9.78
N VAL A 23 -5.98 14.26 8.64
CA VAL A 23 -6.99 13.27 8.26
C VAL A 23 -6.81 12.03 9.14
N LEU A 24 -7.91 11.52 9.70
CA LEU A 24 -7.87 10.28 10.46
C LEU A 24 -7.63 9.09 9.52
N LEU A 25 -6.40 8.60 9.48
CA LEU A 25 -5.99 7.46 8.67
C LEU A 25 -6.23 6.14 9.43
N THR A 26 -7.45 5.63 9.33
CA THR A 26 -7.76 4.26 9.78
C THR A 26 -7.17 3.22 8.83
N LEU A 27 -6.90 2.00 9.30
CA LEU A 27 -6.41 0.90 8.45
C LEU A 27 -7.30 0.64 7.24
N THR A 28 -8.63 0.81 7.38
CA THR A 28 -9.58 0.70 6.27
C THR A 28 -9.32 1.77 5.21
N ILE A 29 -9.18 3.04 5.61
CA ILE A 29 -8.93 4.14 4.66
C ILE A 29 -7.59 3.94 3.95
N VAL A 30 -6.54 3.58 4.71
CA VAL A 30 -5.21 3.35 4.14
C VAL A 30 -5.23 2.20 3.14
N ARG A 31 -5.92 1.10 3.46
CA ARG A 31 -6.12 -0.04 2.55
C ARG A 31 -6.79 0.39 1.25
N GLU A 32 -7.88 1.14 1.32
CA GLU A 32 -8.62 1.59 0.14
C GLU A 32 -7.75 2.50 -0.75
N ILE A 33 -6.97 3.40 -0.15
CA ILE A 33 -6.02 4.25 -0.89
C ILE A 33 -4.96 3.39 -1.59
N ILE A 34 -4.33 2.47 -0.86
CA ILE A 34 -3.30 1.59 -1.42
C ILE A 34 -3.87 0.73 -2.56
N MET A 35 -5.04 0.13 -2.36
CA MET A 35 -5.69 -0.67 -3.42
C MET A 35 -6.02 0.18 -4.64
N ALA A 36 -6.58 1.38 -4.47
CA ALA A 36 -6.89 2.29 -5.57
C ALA A 36 -5.62 2.69 -6.36
N MET A 37 -4.54 3.04 -5.65
CA MET A 37 -3.27 3.40 -6.28
C MET A 37 -2.62 2.22 -7.00
N LEU A 38 -2.64 1.02 -6.40
CA LEU A 38 -2.13 -0.20 -7.05
C LEU A 38 -2.95 -0.55 -8.29
N MET A 39 -4.28 -0.49 -8.24
CA MET A 39 -5.14 -0.74 -9.40
C MET A 39 -4.88 0.28 -10.53
N SER A 40 -4.66 1.55 -10.18
CA SER A 40 -4.43 2.61 -11.17
C SER A 40 -3.01 2.58 -11.76
N MET A 41 -1.98 2.33 -10.96
CA MET A 41 -0.58 2.54 -11.35
C MET A 41 0.17 1.24 -11.64
N ALA A 42 -0.22 0.14 -11.00
CA ALA A 42 0.44 -1.16 -11.15
C ALA A 42 -0.55 -2.34 -11.03
N PRO A 43 -1.61 -2.40 -11.88
CA PRO A 43 -2.64 -3.45 -11.78
C PRO A 43 -2.05 -4.87 -11.90
N LYS A 44 -0.91 -5.01 -12.59
CA LYS A 44 -0.18 -6.28 -12.74
C LYS A 44 0.21 -6.92 -11.40
N VAL A 45 0.32 -6.16 -10.32
CA VAL A 45 0.64 -6.70 -8.99
C VAL A 45 -0.39 -7.75 -8.55
N PHE A 46 -1.66 -7.59 -8.92
CA PHE A 46 -2.72 -8.52 -8.56
C PHE A 46 -2.70 -9.81 -9.38
N ASP A 47 -2.06 -9.80 -10.55
CA ASP A 47 -1.93 -10.98 -11.43
C ASP A 47 -0.69 -11.83 -11.11
N ILE A 48 0.24 -11.32 -10.28
CA ILE A 48 1.44 -12.05 -9.90
C ILE A 48 1.04 -13.15 -8.91
N LYS A 49 1.32 -14.40 -9.31
CA LYS A 49 1.22 -15.56 -8.43
C LYS A 49 2.56 -15.87 -7.81
N ALA A 50 2.57 -16.08 -6.50
CA ALA A 50 3.70 -16.66 -5.80
C ALA A 50 3.85 -18.16 -6.16
N PRO A 51 4.99 -18.80 -5.84
CA PRO A 51 5.22 -20.21 -6.14
C PRO A 51 4.20 -21.17 -5.53
N ASP A 52 3.54 -20.77 -4.43
CA ASP A 52 2.46 -21.49 -3.76
C ASP A 52 1.07 -21.26 -4.41
N GLY A 53 1.00 -20.45 -5.47
CA GLY A 53 -0.22 -20.11 -6.19
C GLY A 53 -1.02 -18.96 -5.57
N SER A 54 -0.58 -18.40 -4.43
CA SER A 54 -1.23 -17.25 -3.81
C SER A 54 -1.01 -15.97 -4.63
N THR A 55 -1.96 -15.03 -4.56
CA THR A 55 -1.86 -13.70 -5.17
C THR A 55 -1.68 -12.64 -4.10
N PHE A 56 -1.21 -11.46 -4.48
CA PHE A 56 -1.11 -10.33 -3.56
C PHE A 56 -2.46 -10.04 -2.90
N GLN A 57 -2.46 -9.92 -1.58
CA GLN A 57 -3.59 -9.50 -0.77
C GLN A 57 -3.18 -8.36 0.15
N CYS A 58 -3.86 -7.22 0.05
CA CYS A 58 -3.71 -6.10 0.98
C CYS A 58 -4.48 -6.37 2.29
N SER A 59 -4.09 -7.44 3.00
CA SER A 59 -4.65 -7.81 4.29
C SER A 59 -4.24 -6.82 5.38
N ASP A 60 -5.00 -6.75 6.48
CA ASP A 60 -4.69 -5.89 7.63
C ASP A 60 -3.30 -6.19 8.20
N SER A 61 -2.95 -7.46 8.30
CA SER A 61 -1.65 -7.89 8.84
C SER A 61 -0.49 -7.56 7.91
N PHE A 62 -0.67 -7.64 6.58
CA PHE A 62 0.29 -7.11 5.62
C PHE A 62 0.43 -5.60 5.79
N LEU A 63 -0.70 -4.90 5.88
CA LEU A 63 -0.74 -3.44 5.90
C LEU A 63 -0.10 -2.88 7.17
N GLN A 64 -0.40 -3.43 8.35
CA GLN A 64 0.23 -3.05 9.61
C GLN A 64 1.74 -3.22 9.55
N LYS A 65 2.22 -4.39 9.09
CA LYS A 65 3.66 -4.64 8.93
C LYS A 65 4.30 -3.67 7.95
N TRP A 66 3.66 -3.42 6.81
CA TRP A 66 4.19 -2.50 5.82
C TRP A 66 4.23 -1.06 6.34
N LEU A 67 3.17 -0.57 7.01
CA LEU A 67 3.15 0.76 7.61
C LEU A 67 4.22 0.91 8.69
N HIS A 68 4.40 -0.11 9.53
CA HIS A 68 5.43 -0.13 10.55
C HIS A 68 6.83 -0.07 9.95
N HIS A 69 7.13 -0.93 8.98
CA HIS A 69 8.47 -1.01 8.37
C HIS A 69 8.79 0.15 7.43
N THR A 70 7.79 0.69 6.73
CA THR A 70 7.99 1.66 5.64
C THR A 70 7.79 3.10 6.09
N MET A 71 6.90 3.34 7.04
CA MET A 71 6.53 4.69 7.50
C MET A 71 6.84 4.94 8.98
N GLU A 72 7.36 3.94 9.70
CA GLU A 72 7.58 3.99 11.15
C GLU A 72 6.30 4.30 11.94
N TRP A 73 5.13 4.01 11.36
CA TRP A 73 3.85 4.17 12.04
C TRP A 73 3.69 3.04 13.07
N SER A 74 3.13 3.35 14.23
CA SER A 74 3.14 2.44 15.39
C SER A 74 2.43 1.11 15.10
N GLU A 75 2.89 0.03 15.77
CA GLU A 75 2.14 -1.23 15.89
C GLU A 75 0.81 -1.05 16.62
#